data_AF-A0A432SQW1-F1
#
_entry.id   AF-A0A432SQW1-F1
#
_cell.length_a   1.000
_cell.length_b   1.000
_cell.length_c   1.000
_cell.angle_alpha   90.00
_cell.angle_beta   90.00
_cell.angle_gamma   90.00
#
_symmetry.space_group_name_H-M   'P 1'
#
loop_
_entity.id
_entity.type
_entity.pdbx_description
1 polymer ?
#
loop_
_entity_poly.entity_id
_entity_poly.type
_entity_poly.pdbx_seq_one_letter_code
_entity_poly.pdbx_strand_id
1 'polypeptide(L)'
;MDEEKKNSKPKYANIVEGAEQLSLGVSMVASILIGIAIGIGLQKLSGVSWLFWIGVFIGLASALLNIYRAYKKQKAELDKLKDDPRYKNYSNIDDEYDDEY
;
A
#
# COMPACT_ATOMS: atom_id res chain seq x y z
N MET A 1 15.47 -41.44 -3.03
CA MET A 1 14.92 -40.47 -2.07
C MET A 1 15.66 -39.19 -2.30
N ASP A 2 14.99 -38.17 -2.83
CA ASP A 2 15.19 -36.75 -2.47
C ASP A 2 14.12 -35.94 -3.22
N GLU A 3 13.45 -35.07 -2.47
CA GLU A 3 12.13 -34.51 -2.74
C GLU A 3 12.15 -33.40 -3.81
N GLU A 4 11.32 -33.53 -4.85
CA GLU A 4 10.88 -32.42 -5.70
C GLU A 4 10.03 -31.43 -4.88
N LYS A 5 10.64 -30.37 -4.34
CA LYS A 5 9.90 -29.23 -3.77
C LYS A 5 9.37 -28.34 -4.88
N LYS A 6 8.20 -28.72 -5.40
CA LYS A 6 7.36 -27.95 -6.33
C LYS A 6 7.06 -26.56 -5.76
N ASN A 7 7.64 -25.54 -6.38
CA ASN A 7 7.43 -24.12 -6.10
C ASN A 7 6.01 -23.71 -6.56
N SER A 8 4.98 -24.04 -5.79
CA SER A 8 3.62 -23.56 -6.07
C SER A 8 3.45 -22.16 -5.49
N LYS A 9 3.34 -21.13 -6.36
CA LYS A 9 2.77 -19.83 -5.96
C LYS A 9 1.51 -20.10 -5.12
N PRO A 10 1.38 -19.53 -3.90
CA PRO A 10 0.24 -19.85 -3.06
C PRO A 10 -1.05 -19.47 -3.80
N LYS A 11 -2.02 -20.38 -3.86
CA LYS A 11 -3.30 -20.23 -4.59
C LYS A 11 -4.09 -18.97 -4.21
N TYR A 12 -3.74 -18.36 -3.07
CA TYR A 12 -4.37 -17.18 -2.49
C TYR A 12 -3.53 -15.90 -2.59
N ALA A 13 -2.33 -15.94 -3.20
CA ALA A 13 -1.42 -14.78 -3.28
C ALA A 13 -2.12 -13.54 -3.81
N ASN A 14 -2.82 -13.66 -4.94
CA ASN A 14 -3.51 -12.56 -5.59
C ASN A 14 -4.67 -11.99 -4.76
N ILE A 15 -5.31 -12.82 -3.92
CA ILE A 15 -6.41 -12.39 -3.05
C ILE A 15 -5.86 -11.58 -1.87
N VAL A 16 -4.73 -12.04 -1.31
CA VAL A 16 -4.03 -11.33 -0.23
C VAL A 16 -3.53 -9.98 -0.73
N GLU A 17 -2.92 -9.94 -1.90
CA GLU A 17 -2.40 -8.70 -2.51
C GLU A 17 -3.51 -7.69 -2.83
N GLY A 18 -4.66 -8.17 -3.33
CA GLY A 18 -5.86 -7.33 -3.53
C GLY A 18 -6.45 -6.81 -2.22
N ALA A 19 -6.46 -7.62 -1.16
CA ALA A 19 -6.93 -7.21 0.16
C ALA A 19 -6.02 -6.16 0.81
N GLU A 20 -4.69 -6.24 0.61
CA GLU A 20 -3.74 -5.25 1.13
C GLU A 20 -3.95 -3.87 0.49
N GLN A 21 -4.14 -3.80 -0.83
CA GLN A 21 -4.41 -2.55 -1.53
C GLN A 21 -5.77 -1.95 -1.13
N LEU A 22 -6.81 -2.79 -1.04
CA LEU A 22 -8.14 -2.36 -0.61
C LEU A 22 -8.09 -1.84 0.84
N SER A 23 -7.40 -2.55 1.74
CA SER A 23 -7.24 -2.13 3.13
C SER A 23 -6.51 -0.80 3.25
N LEU A 24 -5.54 -0.51 2.37
CA LEU A 24 -4.83 0.77 2.33
C LEU A 24 -5.75 1.91 1.89
N GLY A 25 -6.61 1.68 0.90
CA GLY A 25 -7.62 2.65 0.47
C GLY A 25 -8.65 2.94 1.55
N VAL A 26 -9.16 1.89 2.21
CA VAL A 26 -10.15 2.03 3.29
C VAL A 26 -9.57 2.81 4.48
N SER A 27 -8.31 2.56 4.86
CA SER A 27 -7.67 3.30 5.96
C SER A 27 -7.47 4.79 5.65
N MET A 28 -7.20 5.12 4.39
CA MET A 28 -7.11 6.50 3.92
C MET A 28 -8.44 7.24 4.09
N VAL A 29 -9.53 6.64 3.60
CA VAL A 29 -10.87 7.21 3.70
C VAL A 29 -11.28 7.37 5.16
N ALA A 30 -11.05 6.34 5.99
CA ALA A 30 -11.35 6.39 7.43
C ALA A 30 -10.61 7.54 8.13
N SER A 31 -9.32 7.73 7.83
CA SER A 31 -8.50 8.81 8.42
C SER A 31 -9.04 10.19 8.08
N ILE A 32 -9.45 10.40 6.83
CA ILE A 32 -10.02 11.67 6.37
C ILE A 32 -11.37 11.93 7.05
N LEU A 33 -12.24 10.91 7.12
CA LEU A 33 -13.54 11.03 7.79
C LEU A 33 -13.41 11.36 9.28
N ILE A 34 -12.43 10.76 9.97
CA ILE A 34 -12.13 11.08 11.37
C ILE A 34 -11.65 12.53 11.50
N GLY A 35 -10.75 12.99 10.61
CA GLY A 35 -10.30 14.39 10.60
C GLY A 35 -11.45 15.37 10.40
N ILE A 36 -12.36 15.08 9.47
CA ILE A 36 -13.57 15.87 9.21
C ILE A 36 -14.50 15.86 10.43
N ALA A 37 -14.74 14.70 11.05
CA ALA A 37 -15.60 14.58 12.23
C ALA A 37 -15.05 15.39 13.41
N ILE A 38 -13.73 15.34 13.64
CA ILE A 38 -13.05 16.17 14.64
C ILE A 38 -13.17 17.66 14.27
N GLY A 39 -12.96 18.03 13.01
CA GLY A 39 -13.10 19.41 12.53
C GLY A 39 -14.50 19.98 12.76
N ILE A 40 -15.54 19.19 12.47
CA ILE A 40 -16.94 19.57 12.73
C ILE A 40 -17.19 19.70 14.25
N GLY A 41 -16.66 18.78 15.05
CA GLY A 41 -16.77 18.83 16.51
C GLY A 41 -16.16 20.11 17.08
N LEU A 42 -14.94 20.45 16.66
CA LEU A 42 -14.25 21.70 17.06
C LEU A 42 -15.01 22.94 16.61
N GLN A 43 -15.50 22.96 15.36
CA GLN A 43 -16.28 24.07 14.86
C GLN A 43 -17.57 24.29 15.68
N LYS A 44 -18.29 23.22 16.01
CA LYS A 44 -19.53 23.31 16.79
C LYS A 44 -19.31 23.74 18.24
N LEU A 45 -18.22 23.28 18.87
CA LEU A 45 -17.92 23.61 20.27
C LEU A 45 -17.38 25.03 20.43
N SER A 46 -16.49 25.45 19.53
CA SER A 46 -15.86 26.77 19.64
C SER A 46 -16.63 27.89 18.93
N GLY A 47 -17.56 27.55 18.02
CA GLY A 47 -18.27 28.54 17.19
C GLY A 47 -17.41 29.18 16.11
N VAL A 48 -16.19 28.69 15.90
CA VAL A 48 -15.19 29.28 15.02
C VAL A 48 -15.04 28.42 13.77
N SER A 49 -15.52 28.92 12.63
CA SER A 49 -15.56 28.17 11.37
C SER A 49 -14.20 27.77 10.80
N TRP A 50 -13.12 28.49 11.11
CA TRP A 50 -11.79 28.15 10.59
C TRP A 50 -11.19 26.89 11.22
N LEU A 51 -11.65 26.48 12.42
CA LEU A 51 -11.16 25.29 13.12
C LEU A 51 -11.51 23.99 12.38
N PHE A 52 -12.53 24.00 11.54
CA PHE A 52 -12.86 22.88 10.67
C PHE A 52 -11.65 22.44 9.83
N TRP A 53 -10.90 23.41 9.28
CA TRP A 53 -9.74 23.16 8.44
C TRP A 53 -8.58 22.50 9.17
N ILE A 54 -8.45 22.71 10.49
CA ILE A 54 -7.45 22.02 11.31
C ILE A 54 -7.71 20.51 11.30
N GLY A 55 -8.96 20.11 11.50
CA GLY A 55 -9.35 18.69 11.46
C GLY A 55 -9.10 18.07 10.09
N VAL A 56 -9.47 18.78 9.02
CA VAL A 56 -9.21 18.35 7.64
C VAL A 56 -7.72 18.19 7.37
N PHE A 57 -6.90 19.17 7.78
CA PHE A 57 -5.46 19.14 7.59
C PHE A 57 -4.80 17.96 8.32
N ILE A 58 -5.19 17.72 9.58
CA ILE A 58 -4.69 16.58 10.37
C ILE A 58 -5.13 15.25 9.74
N GLY A 59 -6.37 15.14 9.30
CA GLY A 59 -6.89 13.94 8.62
C GLY A 59 -6.10 13.63 7.34
N LEU A 60 -5.89 14.65 6.50
CA LEU A 60 -5.13 14.51 5.25
C LEU A 60 -3.65 14.17 5.52
N ALA A 61 -3.01 14.89 6.45
CA ALA A 61 -1.61 14.62 6.82
C ALA A 61 -1.43 13.19 7.36
N SER A 62 -2.37 12.73 8.18
CA SER A 62 -2.35 11.35 8.73
C SER A 62 -2.50 10.30 7.64
N ALA A 63 -3.41 10.53 6.70
CA ALA A 63 -3.64 9.64 5.56
C ALA A 63 -2.37 9.53 4.68
N LEU A 64 -1.77 10.67 4.31
CA LEU A 64 -0.53 10.70 3.52
C LEU A 64 0.64 10.01 4.23
N LEU A 65 0.80 10.26 5.54
CA LEU A 65 1.87 9.64 6.32
C LEU A 65 1.70 8.10 6.40
N ASN A 66 0.46 7.63 6.53
CA ASN A 66 0.17 6.20 6.55
C ASN A 66 0.51 5.53 5.21
N ILE A 67 0.06 6.12 4.10
CA ILE A 67 0.34 5.64 2.73
C ILE A 67 1.84 5.59 2.46
N TYR A 68 2.58 6.65 2.82
CA TYR A 68 4.02 6.71 2.61
C TYR A 68 4.75 5.56 3.33
N ARG A 69 4.36 5.27 4.58
CA ARG A 69 4.94 4.14 5.34
C ARG A 69 4.64 2.79 4.69
N ALA A 70 3.39 2.57 4.27
CA ALA A 70 2.98 1.34 3.60
C ALA A 70 3.72 1.15 2.26
N TYR A 71 3.82 2.22 1.46
CA TYR A 71 4.55 2.21 0.19
C TYR A 71 6.03 1.91 0.41
N LYS A 72 6.68 2.56 1.38
CA LYS A 72 8.11 2.32 1.68
C LYS A 72 8.37 0.87 2.09
N LYS A 73 7.44 0.27 2.84
CA LYS A 73 7.55 -1.14 3.25
C LYS A 73 7.40 -2.09 2.05
N GLN A 74 6.37 -1.88 1.21
CA GLN A 74 6.18 -2.66 -0.02
C GLN A 74 7.40 -2.56 -0.95
N LYS A 75 7.93 -1.35 -1.15
CA LYS A 75 9.13 -1.14 -1.97
C LYS A 75 10.34 -1.88 -1.41
N ALA A 76 10.56 -1.84 -0.09
CA ALA A 76 11.69 -2.53 0.54
C ALA A 76 11.56 -4.06 0.46
N GLU A 77 10.35 -4.61 0.52
CA GLU A 77 10.11 -6.05 0.30
C GLU A 77 10.36 -6.42 -1.17
N LEU A 78 9.91 -5.59 -2.11
CA LEU A 78 10.15 -5.78 -3.54
C LEU A 78 11.65 -5.71 -3.90
N ASP A 79 12.39 -4.77 -3.34
CA ASP A 79 13.83 -4.65 -3.57
C ASP A 79 14.59 -5.87 -3.00
N LYS A 80 14.15 -6.42 -1.85
CA LYS A 80 14.71 -7.68 -1.31
C LYS A 80 14.39 -8.90 -2.16
N LEU A 81 13.19 -8.95 -2.73
CA LEU A 81 12.80 -10.00 -3.68
C LEU A 81 13.63 -9.95 -4.97
N LYS A 82 13.98 -8.74 -5.45
CA LYS A 82 14.84 -8.55 -6.64
C LYS A 82 16.28 -9.01 -6.43
N ASP A 83 16.82 -8.86 -5.22
CA ASP A 83 18.21 -9.24 -4.91
C ASP A 83 18.38 -10.74 -4.59
N ASP A 84 17.28 -11.51 -4.52
CA ASP A 84 17.34 -12.95 -4.27
C ASP A 84 17.96 -13.69 -5.48
N PRO A 85 19.10 -14.40 -5.30
CA PRO A 85 19.76 -15.12 -6.39
C PRO A 85 18.90 -16.21 -7.04
N ARG A 86 17.79 -16.65 -6.42
CA ARG A 86 16.83 -17.60 -7.01
C ARG A 86 16.05 -17.01 -8.19
N TYR A 87 15.97 -15.68 -8.32
CA TYR A 87 15.20 -14.98 -9.37
C TYR A 87 16.08 -14.28 -10.42
N LYS A 88 17.41 -14.21 -10.21
CA LYS A 88 18.37 -13.65 -11.18
C LYS A 88 18.45 -14.40 -12.51
N ASN A 89 17.96 -15.64 -12.58
CA ASN A 89 17.95 -16.44 -13.81
C ASN A 89 16.63 -16.37 -14.61
N TYR A 90 15.63 -15.60 -14.15
CA TYR A 90 14.39 -15.38 -14.90
C TYR A 90 14.41 -14.09 -15.73
N SER A 91 15.37 -13.20 -15.49
CA SER A 91 15.54 -11.92 -16.20
C SER A 91 16.17 -12.05 -17.60
N ASN A 92 16.24 -13.27 -18.14
CA ASN A 92 16.76 -13.55 -19.47
C ASN A 92 15.72 -14.25 -20.36
N ILE A 93 14.45 -14.30 -19.93
CA ILE A 93 13.35 -14.99 -20.65
C ILE A 93 12.37 -13.96 -21.24
N ASP A 94 12.27 -12.76 -20.68
CA ASP A 94 11.34 -11.73 -21.16
C ASP A 94 11.95 -10.87 -22.29
N ASP A 95 13.27 -10.91 -22.44
CA ASP A 95 14.07 -10.20 -23.42
C ASP A 95 14.36 -11.01 -24.71
N GLU A 96 13.76 -12.20 -24.87
CA GLU A 96 13.84 -13.00 -26.11
C GLU A 96 12.53 -12.99 -26.93
N TYR A 97 11.46 -12.32 -26.46
CA TYR A 97 10.16 -12.24 -27.14
C TYR A 97 9.89 -10.91 -27.86
N ASP A 98 10.81 -9.94 -27.83
CA ASP A 98 10.62 -8.61 -28.43
C ASP A 98 11.45 -8.39 -29.72
N ASP A 99 12.03 -9.48 -30.27
CA ASP A 99 13.04 -9.44 -31.33
C ASP A 99 12.56 -10.00 -32.70
N GLU A 100 11.30 -10.41 -32.84
CA GLU A 100 10.75 -10.87 -34.13
C GLU A 100 9.77 -9.84 -34.75
N TYR A 101 10.33 -8.86 -35.46
CA TYR A 101 9.68 -8.12 -36.56
C TYR A 101 10.64 -7.92 -37.73
#